data_AF-F4AYN6-F1
#
_entry.id   AF-F4AYN6-F1
#
_cell.length_a   1.000
_cell.length_b   1.000
_cell.length_c   1.000
_cell.angle_alpha   90.00
_cell.angle_beta   90.00
_cell.angle_gamma   90.00
#
_symmetry.space_group_name_H-M   'P 1'
#
loop_
_entity.id
_entity.type
_entity.pdbx_description
1 polymer ?
#
loop_
_entity_poly.entity_id
_entity_poly.type
_entity_poly.pdbx_seq_one_letter_code
_entity_poly.pdbx_strand_id
1 'polypeptide(L)'
;MRLFSRFKNKGNFKLSIEDFTTEKDEYEVESVSFSGDFFDKFPQVDKEESRLRKAVLITKTAIVAIFGKDVEIRFDPTEITISEEKFVNQINSKLQWIAQNEHKINSRIAKKLLDLKNDSWLEENQAKLTKEQFITAITLKSISFFEDISCELIFDDGDLFWQHEIIANLSSKNKLTDASIRG
;
A
#
# COMPACT_ATOMS: atom_id res chain seq x y z
N MET A 1 -25.29 2.28 -18.06
CA MET A 1 -25.64 0.93 -17.56
C MET A 1 -24.57 -0.04 -18.06
N ARG A 2 -23.51 -0.27 -17.28
CA ARG A 2 -22.41 -1.19 -17.67
C ARG A 2 -22.69 -2.55 -17.05
N LEU A 3 -22.85 -3.58 -17.90
CA LEU A 3 -23.03 -4.95 -17.46
C LEU A 3 -21.73 -5.45 -16.80
N PHE A 4 -21.81 -5.78 -15.52
CA PHE A 4 -20.74 -6.48 -14.81
C PHE A 4 -20.72 -7.93 -15.27
N SER A 5 -19.82 -8.23 -16.20
CA SER A 5 -19.51 -9.61 -16.53
C SER A 5 -18.69 -10.22 -15.39
N ARG A 6 -19.19 -11.33 -14.83
CA ARG A 6 -18.58 -12.17 -13.79
C ARG A 6 -17.33 -12.93 -14.28
N PHE A 7 -16.40 -12.25 -14.96
CA PHE A 7 -15.09 -12.82 -15.25
C PHE A 7 -14.14 -12.43 -14.12
N LYS A 8 -13.64 -13.42 -13.37
CA LYS A 8 -12.40 -13.27 -12.61
C LYS A 8 -11.35 -12.79 -13.62
N ASN A 9 -10.97 -11.51 -13.58
CA ASN A 9 -9.95 -10.95 -14.44
C ASN A 9 -8.65 -11.73 -14.20
N LYS A 10 -8.37 -12.70 -15.08
CA LYS A 10 -7.11 -13.45 -15.07
C LYS A 10 -6.04 -12.57 -15.67
N GLY A 11 -5.63 -11.56 -14.88
CA GLY A 11 -4.65 -10.51 -15.16
C GLY A 11 -3.92 -10.59 -16.51
N ASN A 12 -4.01 -9.52 -17.27
CA ASN A 12 -3.05 -9.24 -18.33
C ASN A 12 -2.76 -7.75 -18.22
N PHE A 13 -2.10 -7.37 -17.13
CA PHE A 13 -1.72 -5.99 -16.87
C PHE A 13 -0.62 -5.59 -17.85
N LYS A 14 -0.87 -4.50 -18.57
CA LYS A 14 0.05 -3.92 -19.55
C LYS A 14 0.02 -2.40 -19.41
N LEU A 15 0.15 -1.92 -18.18
CA LEU A 15 0.31 -0.51 -17.92
C LEU A 15 1.57 0.00 -18.62
N SER A 16 1.48 1.18 -19.20
CA SER A 16 2.61 1.99 -19.64
C SER A 16 2.69 3.27 -18.80
N ILE A 17 3.71 4.09 -19.04
CA ILE A 17 3.92 5.31 -18.25
C ILE A 17 2.80 6.33 -18.49
N GLU A 18 2.25 6.33 -19.70
CA GLU A 18 1.16 7.20 -20.12
C GLU A 18 -0.16 6.90 -19.39
N ASP A 19 -0.30 5.72 -18.80
CA ASP A 19 -1.46 5.37 -17.96
C ASP A 19 -1.40 6.02 -16.57
N PHE A 20 -0.25 6.57 -16.17
CA PHE A 20 -0.06 7.20 -14.87
C PHE A 20 -0.25 8.71 -14.93
N THR A 21 -1.04 9.22 -13.99
CA THR A 21 -1.10 10.66 -13.70
C THR A 21 -0.01 11.02 -12.70
N THR A 22 0.57 12.22 -12.81
CA THR A 22 1.60 12.70 -11.86
C THR A 22 1.00 13.77 -10.97
N GLU A 23 1.04 13.52 -9.67
CA GLU A 23 0.66 14.44 -8.60
C GLU A 23 1.92 14.97 -7.93
N LYS A 24 1.89 16.24 -7.51
CA LYS A 24 3.00 16.91 -6.84
C LYS A 24 2.47 17.59 -5.59
N ASP A 25 2.92 17.13 -4.45
CA ASP A 25 2.57 17.72 -3.16
C ASP A 25 3.80 18.44 -2.60
N GLU A 26 3.68 19.75 -2.41
CA GLU A 26 4.70 20.55 -1.75
C GLU A 26 4.45 20.56 -0.24
N TYR A 27 5.42 20.09 0.53
CA TYR A 27 5.41 20.15 1.98
C TYR A 27 6.47 21.13 2.46
N GLU A 28 6.10 21.99 3.41
CA GLU A 28 7.07 22.76 4.20
C GLU A 28 7.52 21.89 5.37
N VAL A 29 8.80 21.50 5.38
CA VAL A 29 9.38 20.78 6.52
C VAL A 29 9.61 21.78 7.64
N GLU A 30 8.64 21.91 8.55
CA GLU A 30 8.66 22.92 9.62
C GLU A 30 9.82 22.71 10.62
N SER A 31 10.24 21.47 10.86
CA SER A 31 11.47 21.15 11.61
C SER A 31 11.89 19.70 11.41
N VAL A 32 13.20 19.44 11.49
CA VAL A 32 13.76 18.09 11.61
C VAL A 32 14.36 17.99 13.00
N SER A 33 13.86 17.07 13.84
CA SER A 33 14.45 16.79 15.14
C SER A 33 15.54 15.73 14.99
N PHE A 34 16.78 16.12 15.25
CA PHE A 34 17.90 15.20 15.36
C PHE A 34 18.12 14.84 16.83
N SER A 35 18.42 13.56 17.13
CA SER A 35 18.83 13.16 18.47
C SER A 35 20.16 13.83 18.85
N GLY A 36 20.39 14.08 20.14
CA GLY A 36 21.62 14.75 20.62
C GLY A 36 22.90 14.07 20.11
N ASP A 37 22.93 12.74 20.17
CA ASP A 37 24.05 11.89 19.74
C ASP A 37 24.35 11.97 18.23
N PHE A 38 23.45 12.53 17.42
CA PHE A 38 23.64 12.70 15.98
C PHE A 38 24.72 13.76 15.70
N PHE A 39 24.68 14.90 16.38
CA PHE A 39 25.64 15.98 16.18
C PHE A 39 27.02 15.64 16.76
N ASP A 40 27.08 14.78 17.78
CA ASP A 40 28.35 14.27 18.31
C ASP A 40 29.08 13.38 17.29
N LYS A 41 28.33 12.65 16.46
CA LYS A 41 28.87 11.80 15.38
C LYS A 41 29.17 12.56 14.10
N PHE A 42 28.48 13.68 13.88
CA PHE A 42 28.63 14.51 12.68
C PHE A 42 28.85 15.99 13.06
N PRO A 43 30.02 16.32 13.66
CA PRO A 43 30.30 17.67 14.18
C PRO A 43 30.40 18.75 13.09
N GLN A 44 30.46 18.35 11.82
CA GLN A 44 30.50 19.24 10.66
C GLN A 44 29.12 19.73 10.20
N VAL A 45 28.03 19.22 10.80
CA VAL A 45 26.67 19.65 10.45
C VAL A 45 26.34 20.90 11.25
N ASP A 46 26.33 22.06 10.57
CA ASP A 46 25.94 23.34 11.17
C ASP A 46 24.50 23.27 11.69
N LYS A 47 24.30 23.55 12.99
CA LYS A 47 22.99 23.54 13.65
C LYS A 47 21.98 24.50 13.01
N GLU A 48 22.46 25.55 12.32
CA GLU A 48 21.62 26.54 11.61
C GLU A 48 21.31 26.15 10.15
N GLU A 49 22.07 25.24 9.52
CA GLU A 49 21.82 24.78 8.14
C GLU A 49 20.83 23.62 8.02
N SER A 50 20.06 23.35 9.08
CA SER A 50 18.78 22.61 9.00
C SER A 50 17.75 23.45 8.23
N ARG A 51 18.05 23.71 6.95
CA ARG A 51 17.24 24.51 6.03
C ARG A 51 15.85 23.89 5.96
N LEU A 52 14.84 24.72 6.23
CA LEU A 52 13.49 24.61 5.69
C LEU A 52 13.61 24.31 4.19
N ARG A 53 13.64 23.03 3.82
CA ARG A 53 13.57 22.61 2.43
C ARG A 53 12.12 22.29 2.17
N LYS A 54 11.57 22.92 1.14
CA LYS A 54 10.34 22.43 0.53
C LYS A 54 10.62 21.01 0.03
N ALA A 55 10.02 20.02 0.68
CA ALA A 55 10.03 18.66 0.18
C ALA A 55 8.91 18.56 -0.85
N VAL A 56 9.25 18.20 -2.08
CA VAL A 56 8.24 17.94 -3.13
C VAL A 56 8.10 16.44 -3.22
N LEU A 57 6.97 15.92 -2.76
CA LEU A 57 6.61 14.54 -3.01
C LEU A 57 6.03 14.47 -4.43
N ILE A 58 6.57 13.58 -5.26
CA ILE A 58 6.02 13.32 -6.59
C ILE A 58 5.41 11.93 -6.53
N THR A 59 4.13 11.81 -6.84
CA THR A 59 3.46 10.50 -6.88
C THR A 59 2.90 10.26 -8.27
N LYS A 60 3.12 9.06 -8.80
CA LYS A 60 2.46 8.59 -10.01
C LYS A 60 1.35 7.63 -9.66
N THR A 61 0.13 7.91 -10.14
CA THR A 61 -1.09 7.17 -9.81
C THR A 61 -1.75 6.57 -11.05
N ALA A 62 -2.28 5.34 -10.94
CA ALA A 62 -3.03 4.68 -12.02
C ALA A 62 -4.23 3.85 -11.53
N ILE A 63 -5.26 3.86 -12.36
CA ILE A 63 -6.51 3.09 -12.38
C ILE A 63 -6.43 1.60 -12.80
N VAL A 64 -6.46 0.58 -11.94
CA VAL A 64 -6.57 -0.82 -12.43
C VAL A 64 -7.65 -1.65 -11.76
N ALA A 65 -8.30 -2.54 -12.52
CA ALA A 65 -9.28 -3.48 -11.99
C ALA A 65 -8.60 -4.76 -11.45
N ILE A 66 -8.60 -4.95 -10.12
CA ILE A 66 -8.08 -6.13 -9.41
C ILE A 66 -9.17 -6.69 -8.50
N PHE A 67 -9.35 -8.02 -8.48
CA PHE A 67 -10.43 -8.69 -7.71
C PHE A 67 -11.85 -8.18 -8.03
N GLY A 68 -12.04 -7.62 -9.23
CA GLY A 68 -13.31 -7.01 -9.65
C GLY A 68 -13.59 -5.65 -9.03
N LYS A 69 -12.56 -4.99 -8.48
CA LYS A 69 -12.60 -3.65 -7.87
C LYS A 69 -11.60 -2.74 -8.56
N ASP A 70 -11.92 -1.44 -8.60
CA ASP A 70 -10.98 -0.42 -9.01
C ASP A 70 -9.97 -0.21 -7.88
N VAL A 71 -8.69 -0.43 -8.20
CA VAL A 71 -7.56 -0.38 -7.28
C VAL A 71 -6.57 0.63 -7.81
N GLU A 72 -6.18 1.55 -6.95
CA GLU A 72 -5.24 2.59 -7.28
C GLU A 72 -3.80 2.11 -7.10
N ILE A 73 -2.97 2.29 -8.12
CA ILE A 73 -1.55 1.97 -8.09
C ILE A 73 -0.77 3.25 -7.89
N ARG A 74 0.16 3.26 -6.94
CA ARG A 74 1.03 4.41 -6.65
C ARG A 74 2.50 4.04 -6.62
N PHE A 75 3.35 4.96 -7.03
CA PHE A 75 4.78 4.94 -6.72
C PHE A 75 5.36 6.35 -6.78
N ASP A 76 6.49 6.57 -6.11
CA ASP A 76 7.28 7.80 -6.22
C ASP A 76 8.37 7.61 -7.29
N PRO A 77 8.34 8.36 -8.42
CA PRO A 77 9.36 8.23 -9.47
C PRO A 77 10.72 8.82 -9.08
N THR A 78 10.84 9.54 -7.98
CA THR A 78 12.11 10.10 -7.50
C THR A 78 12.93 9.10 -6.70
N GLU A 79 12.28 8.07 -6.13
CA GLU A 79 12.93 7.01 -5.36
C GLU A 79 13.41 5.85 -6.24
N ILE A 80 12.93 5.71 -7.48
CA ILE A 80 13.32 4.59 -8.33
C ILE A 80 14.74 4.75 -8.90
N THR A 81 15.49 3.65 -8.91
CA THR A 81 16.87 3.62 -9.43
C THR A 81 17.00 3.10 -10.87
N ILE A 82 15.89 2.62 -11.44
CA ILE A 82 15.79 2.15 -12.82
C ILE A 82 14.88 3.07 -13.64
N SER A 83 14.89 2.94 -14.98
CA SER A 83 13.98 3.72 -15.82
C SER A 83 12.51 3.43 -15.48
N GLU A 84 11.66 4.45 -15.51
CA GLU A 84 10.25 4.31 -15.16
C GLU A 84 9.56 3.21 -16.00
N GLU A 85 9.87 3.11 -17.30
CA GLU A 85 9.34 2.06 -18.17
C GLU A 85 9.66 0.64 -17.66
N LYS A 86 10.91 0.42 -17.19
CA LYS A 86 11.30 -0.88 -16.62
C LYS A 86 10.60 -1.12 -15.30
N PHE A 87 10.45 -0.09 -14.49
CA PHE A 87 9.75 -0.16 -13.20
C PHE A 87 8.28 -0.52 -13.39
N VAL A 88 7.57 0.14 -14.32
CA VAL A 88 6.17 -0.18 -14.64
C VAL A 88 6.01 -1.60 -15.20
N ASN A 89 6.98 -2.09 -15.97
CA ASN A 89 6.97 -3.50 -16.41
C ASN A 89 7.10 -4.48 -15.23
N GLN A 90 7.87 -4.12 -14.19
CA GLN A 90 7.94 -4.91 -12.96
C GLN A 90 6.64 -4.80 -12.15
N ILE A 91 6.01 -3.62 -12.09
CA ILE A 91 4.66 -3.44 -11.52
C ILE A 91 3.67 -4.38 -12.19
N ASN A 92 3.60 -4.39 -13.53
CA ASN A 92 2.70 -5.27 -14.28
C ASN A 92 2.87 -6.75 -13.88
N SER A 93 4.12 -7.19 -13.74
CA SER A 93 4.45 -8.56 -13.29
C SER A 93 4.01 -8.82 -11.84
N LYS A 94 4.12 -7.82 -10.97
CA LYS A 94 3.65 -7.89 -9.58
C LYS A 94 2.13 -7.95 -9.50
N LEU A 95 1.43 -7.08 -10.23
CA LEU A 95 -0.02 -7.02 -10.31
C LEU A 95 -0.58 -8.35 -10.81
N GLN A 96 0.10 -8.98 -11.77
CA GLN A 96 -0.25 -10.31 -12.25
C GLN A 96 -0.23 -11.34 -11.12
N TRP A 97 0.83 -11.34 -10.31
CA TRP A 97 0.93 -12.24 -9.17
C TRP A 97 -0.17 -11.95 -8.14
N ILE A 98 -0.41 -10.68 -7.80
CA ILE A 98 -1.44 -10.26 -6.85
C ILE A 98 -2.82 -10.75 -7.31
N ALA A 99 -3.19 -10.48 -8.56
CA ALA A 99 -4.47 -10.89 -9.14
C ALA A 99 -4.69 -12.41 -9.11
N GLN A 100 -3.63 -13.21 -9.23
CA GLN A 100 -3.69 -14.67 -9.17
C GLN A 100 -3.69 -15.25 -7.75
N ASN A 101 -3.36 -14.44 -6.73
CA ASN A 101 -3.10 -14.90 -5.37
C ASN A 101 -4.05 -14.27 -4.31
N GLU A 102 -5.23 -13.79 -4.72
CA GLU A 102 -6.25 -13.20 -3.84
C GLU A 102 -6.47 -14.00 -2.55
N HIS A 103 -6.81 -15.29 -2.70
CA HIS A 103 -7.09 -16.18 -1.57
C HIS A 103 -5.89 -16.31 -0.63
N LYS A 104 -4.67 -16.34 -1.17
CA LYS A 104 -3.44 -16.44 -0.37
C LYS A 104 -3.20 -15.16 0.43
N ILE A 105 -3.45 -14.01 -0.17
CA ILE A 105 -3.34 -12.69 0.47
C ILE A 105 -4.37 -12.57 1.58
N ASN A 106 -5.65 -12.72 1.25
CA ASN A 106 -6.76 -12.57 2.20
C ASN A 106 -6.64 -13.57 3.36
N SER A 107 -6.26 -14.81 3.08
CA SER A 107 -6.04 -15.82 4.14
C SER A 107 -4.90 -15.46 5.08
N ARG A 108 -3.84 -14.78 4.62
CA ARG A 108 -2.71 -14.38 5.45
C ARG A 108 -3.05 -13.20 6.35
N ILE A 109 -3.83 -12.24 5.82
CA ILE A 109 -4.36 -11.10 6.56
C ILE A 109 -5.29 -11.60 7.66
N ALA A 110 -6.29 -12.42 7.32
CA ALA A 110 -7.24 -12.96 8.29
C ALA A 110 -6.52 -13.77 9.39
N LYS A 111 -5.51 -14.57 9.05
CA LYS A 111 -4.70 -15.29 10.06
C LYS A 111 -4.01 -14.36 11.05
N LYS A 112 -3.71 -13.12 10.66
CA LYS A 112 -2.97 -12.16 11.50
C LYS A 112 -3.90 -11.25 12.31
N LEU A 113 -5.06 -10.88 11.76
CA LEU A 113 -5.90 -9.82 12.31
C LEU A 113 -7.28 -10.29 12.81
N LEU A 114 -7.73 -11.51 12.47
CA LEU A 114 -9.05 -11.99 12.89
C LEU A 114 -9.15 -12.15 14.41
N ASP A 115 -8.13 -12.73 15.04
CA ASP A 115 -8.11 -12.92 16.49
C ASP A 115 -8.11 -11.56 17.19
N LEU A 116 -7.29 -10.61 16.73
CA LEU A 116 -7.28 -9.23 17.21
C LEU A 116 -8.68 -8.60 17.10
N LYS A 117 -9.34 -8.73 15.95
CA LYS A 117 -10.72 -8.24 15.77
C LYS A 117 -11.66 -8.84 16.79
N ASN A 118 -11.68 -10.17 16.89
CA ASN A 118 -12.62 -10.91 17.73
C ASN A 118 -12.37 -10.74 19.23
N ASP A 119 -11.18 -10.33 19.64
CA ASP A 119 -10.81 -10.24 21.04
C ASP A 119 -10.83 -8.79 21.57
N SER A 120 -10.70 -7.77 20.71
CA SER A 120 -10.56 -6.38 21.18
C SER A 120 -11.34 -5.32 20.40
N TRP A 121 -11.98 -5.68 19.30
CA TRP A 121 -12.65 -4.71 18.42
C TRP A 121 -14.11 -5.05 18.15
N LEU A 122 -14.68 -6.02 18.85
CA LEU A 122 -16.12 -6.29 18.79
C LEU A 122 -16.87 -5.26 19.62
N GLU A 123 -18.04 -4.84 19.11
CA GLU A 123 -19.02 -4.15 19.94
C GLU A 123 -19.63 -5.12 20.97
N GLU A 124 -20.23 -4.60 22.05
CA GLU A 124 -20.72 -5.40 23.20
C GLU A 124 -21.66 -6.56 22.81
N ASN A 125 -22.36 -6.45 21.68
CA ASN A 125 -23.31 -7.45 21.18
C ASN A 125 -22.92 -8.04 19.82
N GLN A 126 -21.72 -7.73 19.32
CA GLN A 126 -21.27 -8.27 18.03
C GLN A 126 -20.75 -9.69 18.21
N ALA A 127 -21.27 -10.63 17.41
CA ALA A 127 -20.77 -12.00 17.39
C ALA A 127 -19.36 -12.06 16.81
N LYS A 128 -18.56 -13.04 17.27
CA LYS A 128 -17.24 -13.33 16.68
C LYS A 128 -17.39 -13.62 15.19
N LEU A 129 -16.54 -12.99 14.39
CA LEU A 129 -16.47 -13.17 12.95
C LEU A 129 -15.79 -14.50 12.62
N THR A 130 -16.28 -15.18 11.59
CA THR A 130 -15.54 -16.25 10.93
C THR A 130 -14.49 -15.67 9.98
N LYS A 131 -13.53 -16.50 9.57
CA LYS A 131 -12.52 -16.13 8.59
C LYS A 131 -13.14 -15.67 7.26
N GLU A 132 -14.20 -16.33 6.82
CA GLU A 132 -14.89 -16.03 5.57
C GLU A 132 -15.60 -14.69 5.65
N GLN A 133 -16.24 -14.38 6.78
CA GLN A 133 -16.88 -13.08 7.01
C GLN A 133 -15.85 -11.96 7.02
N PHE A 134 -14.73 -12.15 7.74
CA PHE A 134 -13.63 -11.18 7.77
C PHE A 134 -13.07 -10.92 6.36
N ILE A 135 -12.78 -11.98 5.60
CA ILE A 135 -12.25 -11.86 4.23
C ILE A 135 -13.23 -11.17 3.29
N THR A 136 -14.54 -11.38 3.48
CA THR A 136 -15.57 -10.78 2.62
C THR A 136 -15.77 -9.28 2.92
N ALA A 137 -15.47 -8.84 4.14
CA ALA A 137 -15.61 -7.44 4.54
C ALA A 137 -14.48 -6.56 3.99
N ILE A 138 -13.25 -7.08 3.96
CA ILE A 138 -12.09 -6.29 3.51
C ILE A 138 -12.06 -6.13 1.99
N THR A 139 -11.67 -4.94 1.50
CA THR A 139 -11.59 -4.64 0.07
C THR A 139 -10.27 -3.95 -0.26
N LEU A 140 -9.50 -4.50 -1.21
CA LEU A 140 -8.26 -3.85 -1.68
C LEU A 140 -8.62 -2.51 -2.33
N LYS A 141 -8.04 -1.40 -1.84
CA LYS A 141 -8.25 -0.05 -2.38
C LYS A 141 -7.07 0.44 -3.18
N SER A 142 -5.86 0.21 -2.68
CA SER A 142 -4.66 0.70 -3.35
C SER A 142 -3.44 -0.15 -3.09
N ILE A 143 -2.44 0.02 -3.95
CA ILE A 143 -1.14 -0.63 -3.86
C ILE A 143 -0.07 0.44 -4.03
N SER A 144 0.78 0.59 -3.01
CA SER A 144 1.91 1.51 -3.04
C SER A 144 3.20 0.74 -3.27
N PHE A 145 3.89 1.01 -4.38
CA PHE A 145 5.14 0.36 -4.74
C PHE A 145 6.35 1.17 -4.29
N PHE A 146 7.37 0.47 -3.80
CA PHE A 146 8.67 1.02 -3.43
C PHE A 146 9.72 0.69 -4.49
N GLU A 147 10.88 1.35 -4.42
CA GLU A 147 11.97 1.23 -5.40
C GLU A 147 12.43 -0.21 -5.68
N ASP A 148 12.34 -1.11 -4.70
CA ASP A 148 12.77 -2.50 -4.77
C ASP A 148 11.67 -3.45 -5.29
N ILE A 149 10.54 -2.92 -5.76
CA ILE A 149 9.32 -3.64 -6.16
C ILE A 149 8.62 -4.42 -5.03
N SER A 150 9.02 -4.20 -3.77
CA SER A 150 8.10 -4.45 -2.66
C SER A 150 6.93 -3.48 -2.72
N CYS A 151 5.82 -3.86 -2.09
CA CYS A 151 4.65 -3.00 -2.04
C CYS A 151 3.83 -3.20 -0.77
N GLU A 152 3.11 -2.14 -0.41
CA GLU A 152 2.02 -2.16 0.55
C GLU A 152 0.71 -2.39 -0.19
N LEU A 153 -0.05 -3.39 0.26
CA LEU A 153 -1.43 -3.62 -0.17
C LEU A 153 -2.34 -2.98 0.89
N ILE A 154 -3.08 -1.95 0.50
CA ILE A 154 -3.91 -1.15 1.39
C ILE A 154 -5.37 -1.51 1.17
N PHE A 155 -6.02 -2.01 2.22
CA PHE A 155 -7.39 -2.49 2.20
C PHE A 155 -8.28 -1.57 3.04
N ASP A 156 -9.45 -1.26 2.47
CA ASP A 156 -10.62 -0.89 3.25
C ASP A 156 -10.94 -2.05 4.19
N ASP A 157 -11.08 -1.76 5.47
CA ASP A 157 -11.42 -2.77 6.46
C ASP A 157 -12.92 -3.08 6.47
N GLY A 158 -13.76 -2.28 5.81
CA GLY A 158 -15.20 -2.44 5.85
C GLY A 158 -15.79 -2.18 7.24
N ASP A 159 -15.19 -1.27 8.00
CA ASP A 159 -15.55 -0.90 9.37
C ASP A 159 -15.31 -2.02 10.41
N LEU A 160 -14.37 -2.91 10.14
CA LEU A 160 -13.96 -3.93 11.10
C LEU A 160 -13.17 -3.34 12.28
N PHE A 161 -12.41 -2.29 12.05
CA PHE A 161 -11.47 -1.63 12.95
C PHE A 161 -11.74 -0.12 13.03
N TRP A 162 -13.01 0.29 13.07
CA TRP A 162 -13.41 1.70 13.28
C TRP A 162 -12.69 2.68 12.34
N GLN A 163 -12.89 2.49 11.03
CA GLN A 163 -12.34 3.32 9.95
C GLN A 163 -10.80 3.30 9.80
N HIS A 164 -10.10 2.36 10.43
CA HIS A 164 -8.69 2.14 10.12
C HIS A 164 -8.51 1.36 8.81
N GLU A 165 -7.36 1.48 8.20
CA GLU A 165 -6.98 0.68 7.03
C GLU A 165 -6.20 -0.56 7.45
N ILE A 166 -6.33 -1.62 6.66
CA ILE A 166 -5.49 -2.81 6.79
C ILE A 166 -4.37 -2.72 5.76
N ILE A 167 -3.13 -2.82 6.23
CA ILE A 167 -1.94 -2.82 5.37
C ILE A 167 -1.30 -4.20 5.41
N ALA A 168 -1.08 -4.79 4.23
CA ALA A 168 -0.33 -6.02 4.08
C ALA A 168 0.95 -5.77 3.26
N ASN A 169 2.09 -6.12 3.85
CA ASN A 169 3.40 -5.92 3.24
C ASN A 169 3.76 -7.10 2.33
N LEU A 170 4.03 -6.81 1.06
CA LEU A 170 4.43 -7.78 0.05
C LEU A 170 5.86 -7.49 -0.44
N SER A 171 6.82 -8.28 0.03
CA SER A 171 8.22 -8.18 -0.41
C SER A 171 8.39 -8.35 -1.92
N SER A 172 9.50 -7.86 -2.47
CA SER A 172 9.89 -8.02 -3.89
C SER A 172 9.75 -9.46 -4.41
N LYS A 173 10.02 -10.47 -3.57
CA LYS A 173 9.90 -11.92 -3.86
C LYS A 173 8.50 -12.52 -3.67
N ASN A 174 7.46 -11.69 -3.60
CA ASN A 174 6.06 -12.09 -3.43
C ASN A 174 5.76 -12.89 -2.14
N LYS A 175 6.53 -12.61 -1.09
CA LYS A 175 6.25 -13.11 0.26
C LYS A 175 5.52 -12.03 1.05
N LEU A 176 4.37 -12.38 1.61
CA LEU A 176 3.65 -11.56 2.58
C LEU A 176 4.41 -11.59 3.91
N THR A 177 5.06 -10.48 4.23
CA THR A 177 5.92 -10.36 5.40
C THR A 177 5.10 -10.02 6.64
N ASP A 178 4.16 -9.10 6.52
CA ASP A 178 3.32 -8.67 7.64
C ASP A 178 1.91 -8.23 7.22
N ALA A 179 1.03 -8.10 8.21
CA ALA A 179 -0.26 -7.42 8.08
C ALA A 179 -0.60 -6.70 9.39
N SER A 180 -0.95 -5.42 9.30
CA SER A 180 -1.23 -4.54 10.43
C SER A 180 -2.40 -3.60 10.14
N ILE A 181 -2.85 -2.90 11.18
CA ILE A 181 -3.87 -1.87 11.10
C ILE A 181 -3.16 -0.51 11.14
N ARG A 182 -3.58 0.45 10.32
CA ARG A 182 -3.03 1.82 10.28
C ARG A 182 -4.17 2.84 10.25
N GLY A 183 -4.01 3.92 11.00
CA GLY A 183 -4.94 5.06 11.08
C GLY A 183 -4.22 6.27 11.64
#